data_AF-A0AAE1GD97-F1
#
_entry.id   AF-A0AAE1GD97-F1
#
_cell.length_a   1.000
_cell.length_b   1.000
_cell.length_c   1.000
_cell.angle_alpha   90.00
_cell.angle_beta   90.00
_cell.angle_gamma   90.00
#
_symmetry.space_group_name_H-M   'P 1'
#
loop_
_entity.id
_entity.type
_entity.pdbx_description
1 polymer ?
#
loop_
_entity_poly.entity_id
_entity_poly.type
_entity_poly.pdbx_seq_one_letter_code
_entity_poly.pdbx_strand_id
1 'polypeptide(L)'
;MCRGDSLFDKRLTWVPHLRTVKVSRLKALNLLRVLSHTSWGADRATLLRLYHVVIRSKLDYGCEVYSSATDARLRVLDPVHHAGVRLATGAFRSSPIPSLLVDANEPPLDLRRQSLMVRWFVVGIDYIDFLTPYLAWRCHLTSCLSTTFYILTHHGPLASGSERLWRRWV
;
A
#
# COMPACT_ATOMS: atom_id res chain seq x y z
N MET A 1 11.48 -24.04 -17.40
CA MET A 1 10.68 -23.28 -18.38
C MET A 1 10.77 -21.80 -18.05
N CYS A 2 11.71 -21.08 -18.68
CA CYS A 2 11.90 -19.65 -18.45
C CYS A 2 10.72 -18.88 -19.04
N ARG A 3 9.74 -18.49 -18.21
CA ARG A 3 8.72 -17.51 -18.63
C ARG A 3 9.43 -16.16 -18.74
N GLY A 4 9.82 -15.81 -19.97
CA GLY A 4 10.35 -14.50 -20.33
C GLY A 4 9.29 -13.41 -20.27
N ASP A 5 8.61 -13.28 -19.13
CA ASP A 5 7.66 -12.21 -18.89
C ASP A 5 8.49 -11.03 -18.38
N SER A 6 8.93 -10.14 -19.28
CA SER A 6 9.56 -8.88 -18.91
C SER A 6 8.57 -8.08 -18.04
N LEU A 7 8.71 -8.21 -16.72
CA LEU A 7 7.81 -7.64 -15.71
C LEU A 7 7.68 -6.11 -15.85
N PHE A 8 8.72 -5.45 -16.36
CA PHE A 8 8.76 -4.03 -16.59
C PHE A 8 9.11 -3.75 -18.05
N ASP A 9 8.14 -3.23 -18.79
CA ASP A 9 8.36 -2.67 -20.13
C ASP A 9 9.16 -1.36 -19.98
N LYS A 10 10.16 -1.14 -20.85
CA LYS A 10 10.99 0.09 -20.86
C LYS A 10 10.13 1.34 -21.07
N ARG A 11 8.99 1.21 -21.72
CA ARG A 11 8.01 2.29 -21.96
C ARG A 11 6.94 2.39 -20.88
N LEU A 12 7.04 1.58 -19.80
CA LEU A 12 6.09 1.52 -18.69
C LEU A 12 4.63 1.47 -19.15
N THR A 13 4.35 0.70 -20.22
CA THR A 13 2.98 0.62 -20.75
C THR A 13 2.07 -0.26 -19.89
N TRP A 14 2.65 -1.09 -19.02
CA TRP A 14 2.01 -2.03 -18.08
C TRP A 14 1.12 -3.11 -18.70
N VAL A 15 0.95 -3.13 -20.02
CA VAL A 15 0.08 -4.07 -20.75
C VAL A 15 0.42 -5.55 -20.49
N PRO A 16 1.67 -6.02 -20.65
CA PRO A 16 2.00 -7.42 -20.41
C PRO A 16 1.76 -7.81 -18.94
N HIS A 17 2.12 -6.94 -18.01
CA HIS A 17 1.90 -7.15 -16.58
C HIS A 17 0.40 -7.28 -16.24
N LEU A 18 -0.43 -6.34 -16.69
CA LEU A 18 -1.88 -6.35 -16.46
C LEU A 18 -2.54 -7.61 -17.04
N ARG A 19 -2.08 -8.09 -18.20
CA ARG A 19 -2.54 -9.35 -18.79
C ARG A 19 -2.18 -10.55 -17.91
N THR A 20 -0.94 -10.63 -17.42
CA THR A 20 -0.51 -11.70 -16.52
C THR A 20 -1.28 -11.69 -15.21
N VAL A 21 -1.48 -10.51 -14.61
CA VAL A 21 -2.32 -10.34 -13.41
C VAL A 21 -3.74 -10.83 -13.68
N LYS A 22 -4.36 -10.41 -14.78
CA LYS A 22 -5.71 -10.84 -15.19
C LYS A 22 -5.80 -12.36 -15.33
N VAL A 23 -4.89 -12.99 -16.07
CA VAL A 23 -4.87 -14.45 -16.26
C VAL A 23 -4.70 -15.17 -14.92
N SER A 24 -3.82 -14.67 -14.06
CA SER A 24 -3.61 -15.22 -12.72
C SER A 24 -4.88 -15.14 -11.86
N ARG A 25 -5.60 -13.99 -11.89
CA ARG A 25 -6.83 -13.83 -11.11
C ARG A 25 -8.02 -14.61 -11.70
N LEU A 26 -8.10 -14.77 -13.02
CA LEU A 26 -9.09 -15.65 -13.65
C LEU A 26 -8.95 -17.11 -13.19
N LYS A 27 -7.72 -17.59 -12.98
CA LYS A 27 -7.48 -18.90 -12.37
C LYS A 27 -7.97 -18.96 -10.91
N ALA A 28 -7.72 -17.91 -10.13
CA ALA A 28 -8.21 -17.82 -8.75
C ALA A 28 -9.74 -17.75 -8.68
N LEU A 29 -10.41 -17.13 -9.65
CA LEU A 29 -11.87 -17.14 -9.76
C LEU A 29 -12.44 -18.56 -9.92
N ASN A 30 -11.71 -19.48 -10.55
CA ASN A 30 -12.17 -20.86 -10.66
C ASN A 30 -12.23 -21.56 -9.29
N LEU A 31 -11.34 -21.22 -8.35
CA LEU A 31 -11.43 -21.72 -6.98
C LEU A 31 -12.72 -21.21 -6.30
N LEU A 32 -13.01 -19.92 -6.42
CA LEU A 32 -14.26 -19.35 -5.90
C LEU A 32 -15.49 -19.99 -6.54
N ARG A 33 -15.45 -20.29 -7.85
CA ARG A 33 -16.55 -21.01 -8.54
C ARG A 33 -16.78 -22.37 -7.92
N VAL A 34 -15.72 -23.17 -7.74
CA VAL A 34 -15.84 -24.50 -7.15
C VAL A 34 -16.48 -24.40 -5.76
N LEU A 35 -16.00 -23.48 -4.92
CA LEU A 35 -16.53 -23.27 -3.58
C LEU A 35 -18.01 -22.84 -3.58
N SER A 36 -18.39 -21.94 -4.48
CA SER A 36 -19.78 -21.46 -4.61
C SER A 36 -20.77 -22.52 -5.06
N HIS A 37 -20.31 -23.53 -5.81
CA HIS A 37 -21.14 -24.60 -6.36
C HIS A 37 -21.14 -25.88 -5.49
N THR A 38 -20.49 -25.87 -4.32
CA THR A 38 -20.51 -27.03 -3.43
C THR A 38 -21.88 -27.24 -2.79
N SER A 39 -22.29 -28.50 -2.62
CA SER A 39 -23.63 -28.90 -2.15
C SER A 39 -23.97 -28.42 -0.73
N TRP A 40 -22.96 -28.24 0.12
CA TRP A 40 -23.10 -27.68 1.47
C TRP A 40 -23.05 -26.15 1.53
N GLY A 41 -22.89 -25.47 0.39
CA GLY A 41 -23.07 -24.02 0.23
C GLY A 41 -22.19 -23.15 1.13
N ALA A 42 -21.11 -22.58 0.58
CA ALA A 42 -20.36 -21.56 1.31
C ALA A 42 -21.22 -20.31 1.55
N ASP A 43 -21.29 -19.84 2.80
CA ASP A 43 -22.05 -18.64 3.18
C ASP A 43 -21.57 -17.40 2.40
N ARG A 44 -22.51 -16.51 2.03
CA ARG A 44 -22.24 -15.29 1.25
C ARG A 44 -21.10 -14.47 1.86
N ALA A 45 -21.10 -14.28 3.17
CA ALA A 45 -20.06 -13.49 3.84
C ALA A 45 -18.70 -14.19 3.82
N THR A 46 -18.67 -15.53 3.82
CA THR A 46 -17.42 -16.29 3.67
C THR A 46 -16.87 -16.18 2.24
N LEU A 47 -17.72 -16.28 1.22
CA LEU A 47 -17.31 -16.11 -0.18
C LEU A 47 -16.80 -14.70 -0.48
N LEU A 48 -17.46 -13.66 0.05
CA LEU A 48 -16.98 -12.27 -0.07
C LEU A 48 -15.62 -12.08 0.61
N ARG A 49 -15.42 -12.66 1.80
CA ARG A 49 -14.13 -12.66 2.49
C ARG A 49 -13.04 -13.35 1.68
N LEU A 50 -13.33 -14.52 1.11
CA LEU A 50 -12.38 -15.23 0.25
C LEU A 50 -12.04 -14.43 -1.01
N TYR A 51 -13.03 -13.79 -1.63
CA TYR A 51 -12.83 -12.87 -2.73
C TYR A 51 -11.86 -11.72 -2.34
N HIS A 52 -12.05 -11.11 -1.17
CA HIS A 52 -11.15 -10.07 -0.65
C HIS A 52 -9.72 -10.57 -0.47
N VAL A 53 -9.55 -11.72 0.16
CA VAL A 53 -8.22 -12.26 0.51
C VAL A 53 -7.46 -12.76 -0.71
N VAL A 54 -8.12 -13.37 -1.69
CA VAL A 54 -7.44 -14.04 -2.81
C VAL A 54 -7.29 -13.15 -4.03
N ILE A 55 -8.34 -12.41 -4.38
CA ILE A 55 -8.39 -11.64 -5.63
C ILE A 55 -8.10 -10.18 -5.35
N ARG A 56 -8.89 -9.56 -4.47
CA ARG A 56 -8.79 -8.12 -4.19
C ARG A 56 -7.44 -7.74 -3.61
N SER A 57 -6.91 -8.53 -2.66
CA SER A 57 -5.60 -8.28 -2.05
C SER A 57 -4.46 -8.13 -3.07
N LYS A 58 -4.47 -8.93 -4.15
CA LYS A 58 -3.46 -8.86 -5.21
C LYS A 58 -3.67 -7.70 -6.16
N LEU A 59 -4.92 -7.29 -6.40
CA LEU A 59 -5.25 -6.10 -7.18
C LEU A 59 -4.85 -4.83 -6.42
N ASP A 60 -5.20 -4.76 -5.14
CA ASP A 60 -4.88 -3.66 -4.23
C ASP A 60 -3.36 -3.53 -4.06
N TYR A 61 -2.63 -4.63 -3.86
CA TYR A 61 -1.16 -4.58 -3.76
C TYR A 61 -0.50 -4.07 -5.05
N GLY A 62 -1.02 -4.46 -6.21
CA GLY A 62 -0.46 -4.02 -7.49
C GLY A 62 -0.76 -2.57 -7.84
N CYS A 63 -1.71 -1.91 -7.17
CA CYS A 63 -2.19 -0.59 -7.58
C CYS A 63 -1.09 0.48 -7.58
N GLU A 64 -0.12 0.38 -6.67
CA GLU A 64 1.04 1.27 -6.59
C GLU A 64 1.97 1.14 -7.80
N VAL A 65 2.11 -0.07 -8.34
CA VAL A 65 3.08 -0.36 -9.40
C VAL A 65 2.56 0.15 -10.75
N TYR A 66 1.29 -0.11 -11.05
CA TYR A 66 0.69 0.23 -12.35
C TYR A 66 -0.17 1.50 -12.31
N SER A 67 -0.14 2.29 -11.23
CA SER A 67 -0.91 3.55 -11.10
C SER A 67 -0.60 4.55 -12.22
N SER A 68 0.61 4.49 -12.77
CA SER A 68 1.03 5.35 -13.89
C SER A 68 0.40 4.95 -15.25
N ALA A 69 -0.34 3.84 -15.32
CA ALA A 69 -1.00 3.42 -16.55
C ALA A 69 -2.24 4.27 -16.85
N THR A 70 -2.59 4.41 -18.12
CA THR A 70 -3.85 5.04 -18.54
C THR A 70 -5.08 4.26 -18.04
N ASP A 71 -6.13 4.95 -17.62
CA ASP A 71 -7.39 4.36 -17.15
C ASP A 71 -7.96 3.29 -18.09
N ALA A 72 -7.88 3.54 -19.42
CA ALA A 72 -8.33 2.57 -20.42
C ALA A 72 -7.64 1.20 -20.31
N ARG A 73 -6.36 1.18 -19.91
CA ARG A 73 -5.60 -0.06 -19.68
C ARG A 73 -5.98 -0.70 -18.34
N LEU A 74 -6.27 0.11 -17.32
CA LEU A 74 -6.66 -0.36 -16.00
C LEU A 74 -8.05 -1.03 -15.99
N ARG A 75 -8.96 -0.57 -16.86
CA ARG A 75 -10.29 -1.17 -17.08
C ARG A 75 -10.26 -2.64 -17.50
N VAL A 76 -9.12 -3.13 -17.98
CA VAL A 76 -8.92 -4.56 -18.33
C VAL A 76 -9.13 -5.48 -17.12
N LEU A 77 -8.95 -4.97 -15.90
CA LEU A 77 -9.11 -5.70 -14.63
C LEU A 77 -10.55 -5.72 -14.10
N ASP A 78 -11.40 -4.78 -14.52
CA ASP A 78 -12.79 -4.65 -14.01
C ASP A 78 -13.65 -5.91 -14.22
N PRO A 79 -13.56 -6.62 -15.36
CA PRO A 79 -14.31 -7.87 -15.55
C PRO A 79 -13.96 -8.94 -14.51
N VAL A 80 -12.72 -8.98 -14.00
CA VAL A 80 -12.30 -9.92 -12.96
C VAL A 80 -12.96 -9.57 -11.64
N HIS A 81 -12.99 -8.28 -11.29
CA HIS A 81 -13.64 -7.78 -10.09
C HIS A 81 -15.15 -8.05 -10.13
N HIS A 82 -15.82 -7.65 -11.21
CA HIS A 82 -17.27 -7.87 -11.36
C HIS A 82 -17.64 -9.36 -11.35
N ALA A 83 -16.82 -10.21 -11.96
CA ALA A 83 -17.04 -11.66 -11.93
C ALA A 83 -16.85 -12.23 -10.51
N GLY A 84 -15.87 -11.74 -9.76
CA GLY A 84 -15.62 -12.17 -8.38
C GLY A 84 -16.76 -11.80 -7.45
N VAL A 85 -17.19 -10.54 -7.47
CA VAL A 85 -18.32 -10.07 -6.65
C VAL A 85 -19.60 -10.82 -7.02
N ARG A 86 -19.84 -11.06 -8.31
CA ARG A 86 -21.03 -11.79 -8.77
C ARG A 86 -21.06 -13.24 -8.30
N LEU A 87 -19.91 -13.92 -8.28
CA LEU A 87 -19.82 -15.27 -7.74
C LEU A 87 -20.03 -15.28 -6.23
N ALA A 88 -19.52 -14.27 -5.52
CA ALA A 88 -19.63 -14.18 -4.08
C ALA A 88 -21.05 -13.82 -3.60
N THR A 89 -21.78 -12.99 -4.36
CA THR A 89 -23.18 -12.65 -4.07
C THR A 89 -24.18 -13.67 -4.61
N GLY A 90 -23.78 -14.53 -5.55
CA GLY A 90 -24.68 -15.46 -6.22
C GLY A 90 -25.69 -14.80 -7.16
N ALA A 91 -25.46 -13.54 -7.55
CA ALA A 91 -26.40 -12.78 -8.37
C ALA A 91 -26.46 -13.29 -9.82
N PHE A 92 -27.64 -13.13 -10.45
CA PHE A 92 -27.88 -13.48 -11.86
C PHE A 92 -26.89 -12.81 -12.80
N ARG A 93 -26.57 -13.42 -13.94
CA ARG A 93 -25.65 -12.85 -14.94
C ARG A 93 -26.16 -11.56 -15.59
N SER A 94 -27.48 -11.34 -15.61
CA SER A 94 -28.15 -10.17 -16.18
C SER A 94 -28.19 -8.95 -15.26
N SER A 95 -27.85 -9.10 -13.97
CA SER A 95 -27.98 -7.98 -13.04
C SER A 95 -26.95 -6.87 -13.35
N PRO A 96 -27.38 -5.59 -13.31
CA PRO A 96 -26.49 -4.47 -13.59
C PRO A 96 -25.37 -4.38 -12.55
N ILE A 97 -24.15 -4.11 -13.02
CA ILE A 97 -22.93 -4.00 -12.19
C ILE A 97 -23.06 -2.99 -11.04
N PRO A 98 -23.57 -1.75 -11.22
CA PRO A 98 -23.62 -0.79 -10.11
C PRO A 98 -24.51 -1.26 -8.97
N SER A 99 -25.65 -1.90 -9.26
CA SER A 99 -26.53 -2.47 -8.24
C SER A 99 -25.85 -3.60 -7.48
N LEU A 100 -25.10 -4.45 -8.17
CA LEU A 100 -24.35 -5.56 -7.58
C LEU A 100 -23.24 -5.09 -6.63
N LEU A 101 -22.54 -4.01 -7.00
CA LEU A 101 -21.51 -3.40 -6.17
C LEU A 101 -22.09 -2.81 -4.88
N VAL A 102 -23.25 -2.14 -4.97
CA VAL A 102 -23.97 -1.61 -3.80
C VAL A 102 -24.45 -2.75 -2.89
N ASP A 103 -25.03 -3.81 -3.43
CA ASP A 103 -25.49 -4.97 -2.65
C ASP A 103 -24.34 -5.69 -1.93
N ALA A 104 -23.15 -5.77 -2.56
CA ALA A 104 -21.96 -6.35 -1.96
C ALA A 104 -21.20 -5.39 -1.02
N ASN A 105 -21.63 -4.13 -0.91
CA ASN A 105 -20.91 -3.04 -0.22
C ASN A 105 -19.46 -2.86 -0.73
N GLU A 106 -19.26 -3.00 -2.05
CA GLU A 106 -17.95 -2.93 -2.68
C GLU A 106 -17.84 -1.71 -3.61
N PRO A 107 -16.81 -0.85 -3.47
CA PRO A 107 -16.58 0.25 -4.39
C PRO A 107 -16.03 -0.26 -5.73
N PRO A 108 -16.29 0.43 -6.86
CA PRO A 108 -15.64 0.13 -8.13
C PRO A 108 -14.12 0.29 -8.02
N LEU A 109 -13.38 -0.48 -8.82
CA LEU A 109 -11.91 -0.55 -8.75
C LEU A 109 -11.23 0.82 -8.90
N ASP A 110 -11.76 1.71 -9.73
CA ASP A 110 -11.16 3.03 -9.97
C ASP A 110 -11.21 3.89 -8.70
N LEU A 111 -12.39 4.01 -8.08
CA LEU A 111 -12.54 4.72 -6.80
C LEU A 111 -11.73 4.06 -5.69
N ARG A 112 -11.67 2.73 -5.69
CA ARG A 112 -10.87 1.97 -4.74
C ARG A 112 -9.38 2.30 -4.87
N ARG A 113 -8.83 2.32 -6.08
CA ARG A 113 -7.42 2.68 -6.33
C ARG A 113 -7.13 4.10 -5.86
N GLN A 114 -7.98 5.06 -6.17
CA GLN A 114 -7.85 6.44 -5.70
C GLN A 114 -7.83 6.51 -4.16
N SER A 115 -8.78 5.83 -3.50
CA SER A 115 -8.83 5.77 -2.03
C SER A 115 -7.56 5.17 -1.42
N LEU A 116 -6.99 4.15 -2.06
CA LEU A 116 -5.75 3.52 -1.63
C LEU A 116 -4.58 4.49 -1.80
N MET A 117 -4.43 5.13 -2.95
CA MET A 117 -3.34 6.08 -3.20
C MET A 117 -3.35 7.22 -2.18
N VAL A 118 -4.51 7.79 -1.89
CA VAL A 118 -4.65 8.83 -0.85
C VAL A 118 -4.25 8.29 0.52
N ARG A 119 -4.72 7.09 0.89
CA ARG A 119 -4.36 6.47 2.17
C ARG A 119 -2.86 6.25 2.31
N TRP A 120 -2.21 5.72 1.27
CA TRP A 120 -0.77 5.50 1.27
C TRP A 120 0.01 6.81 1.39
N PHE A 121 -0.45 7.86 0.71
CA PHE A 121 0.14 9.19 0.79
C PHE A 121 0.04 9.77 2.21
N VAL A 122 -1.14 9.73 2.84
CA VAL A 122 -1.35 10.22 4.21
C VAL A 122 -0.48 9.45 5.22
N VAL A 123 -0.52 8.12 5.17
CA VAL A 123 0.32 7.26 6.05
C VAL A 123 1.81 7.53 5.84
N GLY A 124 2.22 7.82 4.60
CA GLY A 124 3.59 8.20 4.28
C GLY A 124 3.99 9.55 4.87
N ILE A 125 3.10 10.54 4.84
CA ILE A 125 3.32 11.85 5.48
C ILE A 125 3.42 11.70 6.99
N ASP A 126 2.49 10.98 7.61
CA ASP A 126 2.50 10.75 9.06
C ASP A 126 3.83 10.12 9.54
N TYR A 127 4.42 9.25 8.72
CA TYR A 127 5.74 8.67 8.98
C TYR A 127 6.89 9.69 8.89
N ILE A 128 6.85 10.60 7.91
CA ILE A 128 7.85 11.67 7.75
C ILE A 128 7.76 12.67 8.91
N ASP A 129 6.54 13.07 9.28
CA ASP A 129 6.31 14.00 10.39
C ASP A 129 6.72 13.40 11.74
N PHE A 130 6.61 12.08 11.90
CA PHE A 130 7.13 11.39 13.08
C PHE A 130 8.67 11.26 13.09
N LEU A 131 9.32 11.13 11.93
CA LEU A 131 10.78 10.97 11.84
C LEU A 131 11.57 12.28 11.87
N THR A 132 10.98 13.38 11.39
CA THR A 132 11.64 14.70 11.38
C THR A 132 12.10 15.17 12.77
N PRO A 133 11.37 15.00 13.89
CA PRO A 133 11.90 15.33 15.22
C PRO A 133 13.06 14.41 15.65
N TYR A 134 13.06 13.13 15.26
CA TYR A 134 14.17 12.21 15.59
C TYR A 134 15.45 12.52 14.81
N LEU A 135 15.34 12.87 13.52
CA LEU A 135 16.48 13.28 12.71
C LEU A 135 16.98 14.69 13.11
N ALA A 136 16.08 15.62 13.42
CA ALA A 136 16.43 16.95 13.92
C ALA A 136 17.12 16.91 15.30
N TRP A 137 16.68 16.02 16.20
CA TRP A 137 17.34 15.81 17.51
C TRP A 137 18.76 15.26 17.37
N ARG A 138 18.98 14.35 16.41
CA ARG A 138 20.32 13.83 16.07
C ARG A 138 21.27 14.91 15.54
N CYS A 139 20.77 15.87 14.75
CA CYS A 139 21.56 17.00 14.27
C CYS A 139 21.91 18.00 15.38
N HIS A 140 21.01 18.23 16.34
CA HIS A 140 21.30 19.07 17.50
C HIS A 140 22.42 18.51 18.40
N LEU A 141 22.51 17.19 18.55
CA LEU A 141 23.61 16.54 19.28
C LEU A 141 24.96 16.67 18.58
N THR A 142 25.01 16.64 17.25
CA THR A 142 26.27 16.80 16.50
C THR A 142 26.77 18.25 16.42
N SER A 143 25.86 19.24 16.39
CA SER A 143 26.26 20.66 16.45
C SER A 143 26.80 21.06 17.83
N CYS A 144 26.34 20.45 18.93
CA CYS A 144 26.88 20.72 20.26
C CYS A 144 28.31 20.18 20.47
N LEU A 145 28.64 19.02 19.88
CA LEU A 145 29.96 18.39 20.03
C LEU A 145 31.06 19.11 19.22
N SER A 146 30.71 19.78 18.13
CA SER A 146 31.68 20.58 17.36
C SER A 146 32.05 21.89 18.07
N THR A 147 31.09 22.59 18.67
CA THR A 147 31.35 23.86 19.36
C THR A 147 32.11 23.68 20.68
N THR A 148 31.87 22.59 21.44
CA THR A 148 32.67 22.29 22.64
C THR A 148 34.11 21.89 22.29
N PHE A 149 34.30 21.11 21.22
CA PHE A 149 35.64 20.74 20.76
C PHE A 149 36.43 21.94 20.22
N TYR A 150 35.76 22.89 19.55
CA TYR A 150 36.38 24.14 19.06
C TYR A 150 36.76 25.09 20.22
N ILE A 151 35.94 25.19 21.27
CA ILE A 151 36.27 26.00 22.46
C ILE A 151 37.45 25.39 23.25
N LEU A 152 37.54 24.05 23.34
CA LEU A 152 38.61 23.34 24.05
C LEU A 152 39.97 23.37 23.32
N THR A 153 39.99 23.54 21.99
CA THR A 153 41.22 23.52 21.19
C THR A 153 41.82 24.90 20.94
N HIS A 154 41.03 25.99 21.02
CA HIS A 154 41.52 27.36 20.83
C HIS A 154 41.80 28.15 22.12
N HIS A 155 41.38 27.67 23.29
CA HIS A 155 41.74 28.28 24.57
C HIS A 155 42.55 27.32 25.44
N GLY A 156 43.88 27.36 25.25
CA GLY A 156 44.84 26.89 26.25
C GLY A 156 44.80 27.73 27.54
N PRO A 157 45.29 27.18 28.67
CA PRO A 157 44.79 27.47 30.00
C PRO A 157 45.30 28.82 30.55
N LEU A 158 44.38 29.68 31.00
CA LEU A 158 44.68 30.67 32.02
C LEU A 158 44.21 30.11 33.36
N ALA A 159 45.18 29.85 34.22
CA ALA A 159 44.98 29.43 35.60
C ALA A 159 44.22 30.48 36.41
N SER A 160 43.63 29.99 37.50
CA SER A 160 43.15 30.70 38.70
C SER A 160 41.66 31.08 38.77
N GLY A 161 40.98 30.55 39.79
CA GLY A 161 39.88 31.24 40.47
C GLY A 161 38.54 30.54 40.51
N SER A 162 38.24 29.96 41.67
CA SER A 162 36.91 29.72 42.24
C SER A 162 36.13 28.47 41.82
N GLU A 163 36.43 27.39 42.54
CA GLU A 163 35.40 26.57 43.18
C GLU A 163 34.41 27.48 43.92
N ARG A 164 33.17 27.50 43.45
CA ARG A 164 31.91 27.71 44.19
C ARG A 164 30.88 28.11 43.15
N LEU A 165 30.02 27.17 42.74
CA LEU A 165 28.66 27.42 42.23
C LEU A 165 27.93 26.12 41.79
N TRP A 166 28.51 24.93 42.01
CA TRP A 166 27.84 23.63 41.75
C TRP A 166 26.89 23.14 42.85
N ARG A 167 26.40 24.02 43.74
CA ARG A 167 25.35 23.69 44.71
C ARG A 167 24.20 24.69 44.63
N ARG A 168 23.44 24.69 43.53
CA ARG A 168 22.11 25.35 43.53
C ARG A 168 21.10 24.85 42.50
N TRP A 169 21.20 23.61 42.04
CA TRP A 169 20.09 22.95 41.32
C TRP A 169 20.14 21.45 41.58
N VAL A 170 19.66 21.07 42.77
CA VAL A 170 18.98 19.79 43.09
C VAL A 170 17.69 20.17 43.77
#